data_AF-A0A7W8RPY8-F1
#
_entry.id   AF-A0A7W8RPY8-F1
#
_cell.length_a   1.000
_cell.length_b   1.000
_cell.length_c   1.000
_cell.angle_alpha   90.00
_cell.angle_beta   90.00
_cell.angle_gamma   90.00
#
_symmetry.space_group_name_H-M   'P 1'
#
loop_
_entity.id
_entity.type
_entity.pdbx_description
1 polymer ?
#
loop_
_entity_poly.entity_id
_entity_poly.type
_entity_poly.pdbx_seq_one_letter_code
_entity_poly.pdbx_strand_id
1 'polypeptide(L)'
;MSTLTPARGETALMGGFASANRTAASGIRDLLRDTALLVTRLSEGAHAEDPATLRQRCKQLMAGFSTALDQRGFAADVREDAEVAQCGLLDEAVLRNLSAENKPVWDAQPLQVERFGKHDAGERVFERLEQRMREASPHIALLECYAAVLGMGFMGRYAREGEAKRSVLIASLNTQLEKLRPEGSPLGGRPVAARPFFADRTGRRFSDWFYRLSPWAIAGLACVAAAVIWLIWAQVLDAQIAHLVPTVPMAPPP
;
A
#
# COMPACT_ATOMS: atom_id res chain seq x y z
N MET A 1 6.67 58.50 -42.51
CA MET A 1 6.27 57.12 -42.90
C MET A 1 7.37 56.17 -42.43
N SER A 2 6.95 55.07 -41.84
CA SER A 2 7.60 54.38 -40.73
C SER A 2 8.77 53.48 -41.12
N THR A 3 9.74 53.39 -40.20
CA THR A 3 10.80 52.40 -40.10
C THR A 3 10.24 51.07 -39.60
N LEU A 4 10.66 49.94 -40.17
CA LEU A 4 10.35 48.59 -39.67
C LEU A 4 11.63 47.89 -39.19
N THR A 5 11.65 47.62 -37.88
CA THR A 5 12.59 46.78 -37.14
C THR A 5 12.13 45.32 -37.22
N PRO A 6 13.00 44.30 -37.42
CA PRO A 6 12.58 42.92 -37.29
C PRO A 6 12.64 42.49 -35.82
N ALA A 7 11.53 41.92 -35.36
CA ALA A 7 11.33 41.40 -34.02
C ALA A 7 12.21 40.15 -33.77
N ARG A 8 12.96 40.18 -32.68
CA ARG A 8 13.74 39.08 -32.12
C ARG A 8 12.95 38.54 -30.94
N GLY A 9 12.29 37.40 -31.06
CA GLY A 9 11.49 36.89 -29.94
C GLY A 9 10.69 35.62 -30.17
N GLU A 10 11.26 34.54 -30.71
CA GLU A 10 10.56 33.24 -30.78
C GLU A 10 11.36 32.04 -30.25
N THR A 11 12.63 32.19 -29.89
CA THR A 11 13.47 31.05 -29.44
C THR A 11 13.48 30.79 -27.93
N ALA A 12 12.84 31.65 -27.12
CA ALA A 12 12.92 31.56 -25.66
C ALA A 12 11.86 30.64 -25.01
N LEU A 13 10.77 30.30 -25.71
CA LEU A 13 9.63 29.57 -25.11
C LEU A 13 9.77 28.04 -25.13
N MET A 14 10.64 27.46 -25.96
CA MET A 14 10.86 26.00 -25.98
C MET A 14 11.89 25.49 -24.94
N GLY A 15 12.69 26.37 -24.34
CA GLY A 15 13.71 25.98 -23.35
C GLY A 15 13.17 25.71 -21.94
N GLY A 16 12.05 26.34 -21.57
CA GLY A 16 11.48 26.25 -20.21
C GLY A 16 10.83 24.90 -19.90
N PHE A 17 10.10 24.33 -20.86
CA PHE A 17 9.41 23.04 -20.68
C PHE A 17 10.37 21.85 -20.57
N ALA A 18 11.47 21.86 -21.33
CA ALA A 18 12.49 20.82 -21.26
C ALA A 18 13.28 20.86 -19.94
N SER A 19 13.48 22.05 -19.35
CA SER A 19 14.19 22.21 -18.09
C SER A 19 13.33 21.79 -16.88
N ALA A 20 12.05 22.16 -16.86
CA ALA A 20 11.11 21.75 -15.81
C ALA A 20 10.88 20.22 -15.77
N ASN A 21 10.94 19.55 -16.92
CA ASN A 21 10.80 18.09 -16.99
C ASN A 21 12.06 17.34 -16.54
N ARG A 22 13.24 17.97 -16.53
CA ARG A 22 14.50 17.37 -16.06
C ARG A 22 14.62 17.36 -14.53
N THR A 23 14.13 18.39 -13.85
CA THR A 23 14.14 18.47 -12.37
C THR A 23 13.07 17.59 -11.72
N ALA A 24 11.98 17.28 -12.42
CA ALA A 24 10.99 16.31 -11.98
C ALA A 24 11.44 14.84 -12.21
N ALA A 25 12.58 14.59 -12.86
CA ALA A 25 13.04 13.27 -13.30
C ALA A 25 14.27 12.72 -12.54
N SER A 26 14.75 13.40 -11.49
CA SER A 26 16.01 13.06 -10.82
C SER A 26 15.85 12.29 -9.49
N GLY A 27 14.63 12.08 -8.99
CA GLY A 27 14.39 11.43 -7.70
C GLY A 27 14.42 9.90 -7.77
N ILE A 28 14.76 9.24 -6.66
CA ILE A 28 14.70 7.77 -6.52
C ILE A 28 13.28 7.25 -6.83
N ARG A 29 12.26 8.00 -6.43
CA ARG A 29 10.85 7.71 -6.70
C ARG A 29 10.54 7.48 -8.18
N ASP A 30 11.18 8.22 -9.09
CA ASP A 30 10.90 8.11 -10.53
C ASP A 30 11.39 6.77 -11.11
N LEU A 31 12.46 6.22 -10.51
CA LEU A 31 13.01 4.93 -10.87
C LEU A 31 12.08 3.76 -10.46
N LEU A 32 11.10 3.99 -9.59
CA LEU A 32 10.11 2.99 -9.19
C LEU A 32 8.92 2.89 -10.15
N ARG A 33 8.92 3.62 -11.28
CA ARG A 33 7.78 3.62 -12.22
C ARG A 33 7.42 2.22 -12.71
N ASP A 34 8.40 1.46 -13.17
CA ASP A 34 8.15 0.13 -13.73
C ASP A 34 7.79 -0.89 -12.63
N THR A 35 8.32 -0.70 -11.42
CA THR A 35 7.87 -1.42 -10.22
C THR A 35 6.41 -1.14 -9.94
N ALA A 36 5.98 0.12 -9.97
CA ALA A 36 4.59 0.49 -9.77
C ALA A 36 3.67 -0.13 -10.82
N LEU A 37 4.07 -0.12 -12.10
CA LEU A 37 3.33 -0.77 -13.17
C LEU A 37 3.16 -2.28 -12.96
N LEU A 38 4.21 -2.97 -12.50
CA LEU A 38 4.10 -4.39 -12.16
C LEU A 38 3.15 -4.60 -10.97
N VAL A 39 3.32 -3.84 -9.89
CA VAL A 39 2.49 -3.95 -8.69
C VAL A 39 1.02 -3.69 -9.00
N THR A 40 0.70 -2.73 -9.86
CA THR A 40 -0.67 -2.44 -10.32
C THR A 40 -1.24 -3.62 -11.13
N ARG A 41 -0.50 -4.12 -12.12
CA ARG A 41 -0.95 -5.27 -12.93
C ARG A 41 -1.21 -6.51 -12.08
N LEU A 42 -0.35 -6.80 -11.10
CA LEU A 42 -0.56 -7.90 -10.16
C LEU A 42 -1.87 -7.73 -9.38
N SER A 43 -2.18 -6.50 -8.92
CA SER A 43 -3.43 -6.24 -8.20
C SER A 43 -4.69 -6.26 -9.05
N GLU A 44 -4.58 -6.05 -10.36
CA GLU A 44 -5.70 -6.13 -11.30
C GLU A 44 -6.09 -7.59 -11.62
N GLY A 45 -5.35 -8.57 -11.08
CA GLY A 45 -5.65 -9.98 -11.26
C GLY A 45 -4.90 -10.61 -12.41
N ALA A 46 -3.68 -10.15 -12.71
CA ALA A 46 -2.72 -10.85 -13.55
C ALA A 46 -2.21 -12.14 -12.87
N HIS A 47 -3.13 -13.01 -12.46
CA HIS A 47 -2.91 -14.28 -11.77
C HIS A 47 -2.38 -15.39 -12.71
N ALA A 48 -2.26 -15.12 -14.00
CA ALA A 48 -1.92 -16.10 -15.03
C ALA A 48 -0.44 -16.16 -15.41
N GLU A 49 0.43 -15.32 -14.82
CA GLU A 49 1.88 -15.42 -15.07
C GLU A 49 2.49 -16.56 -14.22
N ASP A 50 3.27 -17.41 -14.88
CA ASP A 50 4.09 -18.45 -14.24
C ASP A 50 5.05 -17.82 -13.20
N PRO A 51 5.21 -18.41 -11.99
CA PRO A 51 6.06 -17.86 -10.93
C PRO A 51 7.51 -17.63 -11.34
N ALA A 52 8.08 -18.49 -12.20
CA ALA A 52 9.47 -18.32 -12.65
C ALA A 52 9.61 -17.11 -13.59
N THR A 53 8.64 -16.92 -14.48
CA THR A 53 8.57 -15.72 -15.34
C THR A 53 8.45 -14.45 -14.52
N LEU A 54 7.56 -14.44 -13.53
CA LEU A 54 7.37 -13.29 -12.64
C LEU A 54 8.64 -12.99 -11.83
N ARG A 55 9.31 -14.03 -11.32
CA ARG A 55 10.59 -13.91 -10.62
C ARG A 55 11.65 -13.26 -11.49
N GLN A 56 11.80 -13.69 -12.74
CA GLN A 56 12.77 -13.11 -13.66
C GLN A 56 12.49 -11.64 -13.92
N ARG A 57 11.21 -11.26 -14.03
CA ARG A 57 10.80 -9.87 -14.20
C ARG A 57 11.15 -9.02 -12.98
N CYS A 58 10.89 -9.52 -11.77
CA CYS A 58 11.29 -8.84 -10.54
C CYS A 58 12.82 -8.64 -10.47
N LYS A 59 13.61 -9.66 -10.83
CA LYS A 59 15.08 -9.56 -10.88
C LYS A 59 15.55 -8.49 -11.86
N GLN A 60 14.93 -8.40 -13.03
CA GLN A 60 15.25 -7.36 -14.03
C GLN A 60 14.93 -5.95 -13.50
N LEU A 61 13.78 -5.77 -12.86
CA LEU A 61 13.41 -4.48 -12.24
C LEU A 61 14.40 -4.08 -11.14
N MET A 62 14.82 -5.04 -10.32
CA MET A 62 15.76 -4.85 -9.23
C MET A 62 17.17 -4.50 -9.74
N ALA A 63 17.64 -5.18 -10.79
CA ALA A 63 18.92 -4.89 -11.42
C ALA A 63 18.93 -3.52 -12.12
N GLY A 64 17.85 -3.19 -12.83
CA GLY A 64 17.69 -1.89 -13.49
C GLY A 64 17.63 -0.74 -12.49
N PHE A 65 16.91 -0.92 -11.38
CA PHE A 65 16.83 0.07 -10.30
C PHE A 65 18.20 0.30 -9.64
N SER A 66 18.92 -0.77 -9.29
CA SER A 66 20.27 -0.68 -8.72
C SER A 66 21.26 0.03 -9.65
N THR A 67 21.25 -0.33 -10.93
CA THR A 67 22.08 0.30 -11.96
C THR A 67 21.77 1.79 -12.09
N ALA A 68 20.49 2.16 -12.12
CA ALA A 68 20.09 3.56 -12.23
C ALA A 68 20.42 4.39 -10.98
N LEU A 69 20.35 3.78 -9.79
CA LEU A 69 20.78 4.40 -8.55
C LEU A 69 22.28 4.68 -8.52
N ASP A 70 23.09 3.72 -8.98
CA ASP A 70 24.55 3.87 -9.12
C ASP A 70 24.91 4.96 -10.14
N GLN A 71 24.30 4.94 -11.33
CA GLN A 71 24.53 5.93 -12.37
C GLN A 71 24.15 7.36 -11.96
N ARG A 72 23.17 7.51 -11.05
CA ARG A 72 22.78 8.79 -10.46
C ARG A 72 23.67 9.23 -9.29
N GLY A 73 24.64 8.41 -8.89
CA GLY A 73 25.62 8.74 -7.86
C GLY A 73 25.07 8.74 -6.43
N PHE A 74 24.01 7.99 -6.14
CA PHE A 74 23.50 7.89 -4.77
C PHE A 74 24.49 7.14 -3.87
N ALA A 75 24.64 7.62 -2.62
CA ALA A 75 25.50 7.00 -1.62
C ALA A 75 25.11 5.53 -1.35
N ALA A 76 26.08 4.68 -1.04
CA ALA A 76 25.87 3.23 -0.92
C ALA A 76 24.78 2.85 0.09
N ASP A 77 24.72 3.55 1.23
CA ASP A 77 23.73 3.35 2.28
C ASP A 77 22.31 3.76 1.84
N VAL A 78 22.19 4.82 1.03
CA VAL A 78 20.92 5.26 0.42
C VAL A 78 20.44 4.25 -0.62
N ARG A 79 21.37 3.72 -1.43
CA ARG A 79 21.06 2.70 -2.43
C ARG A 79 20.59 1.41 -1.79
N GLU A 80 21.31 0.93 -0.79
CA GLU A 80 20.94 -0.30 -0.06
C GLU A 80 19.54 -0.19 0.53
N ASP A 81 19.22 0.92 1.21
CA ASP A 81 17.89 1.15 1.79
C ASP A 81 16.78 1.16 0.72
N ALA A 82 17.02 1.83 -0.40
CA ALA A 82 16.05 1.90 -1.50
C ALA A 82 15.83 0.53 -2.16
N GLU A 83 16.90 -0.24 -2.38
CA GLU A 83 16.84 -1.56 -2.99
C GLU A 83 16.14 -2.58 -2.08
N VAL A 84 16.38 -2.53 -0.77
CA VAL A 84 15.67 -3.35 0.22
C VAL A 84 14.19 -3.01 0.23
N ALA A 85 13.83 -1.73 0.18
CA ALA A 85 12.43 -1.29 0.12
C ALA A 85 11.72 -1.77 -1.16
N GLN A 86 12.37 -1.68 -2.32
CA GLN A 86 11.83 -2.20 -3.58
C GLN A 86 11.66 -3.72 -3.53
N CYS A 87 12.65 -4.43 -3.01
CA CYS A 87 12.62 -5.88 -2.88
C CYS A 87 11.47 -6.36 -1.98
N GLY A 88 11.31 -5.71 -0.82
CA GLY A 88 10.18 -5.97 0.09
C GLY A 88 8.82 -5.74 -0.57
N LEU A 89 8.67 -4.65 -1.30
CA LEU A 89 7.44 -4.36 -2.05
C LEU A 89 7.13 -5.43 -3.10
N LEU A 90 8.12 -5.84 -3.88
CA LEU A 90 7.94 -6.83 -4.93
C LEU A 90 7.56 -8.19 -4.35
N ASP A 91 8.29 -8.67 -3.33
CA ASP A 91 7.98 -9.95 -2.66
C ASP A 91 6.55 -9.95 -2.10
N GLU A 92 6.15 -8.89 -1.38
CA GLU A 92 4.79 -8.80 -0.86
C GLU A 92 3.72 -8.69 -1.94
N ALA A 93 3.97 -7.92 -3.00
CA ALA A 93 3.03 -7.78 -4.10
C ALA A 93 2.83 -9.12 -4.82
N VAL A 94 3.89 -9.90 -5.00
CA VAL A 94 3.81 -11.22 -5.61
C VAL A 94 3.08 -12.21 -4.69
N LEU A 95 3.50 -12.35 -3.43
CA LEU A 95 2.87 -13.28 -2.47
C LEU A 95 1.40 -12.98 -2.21
N ARG A 96 1.01 -11.70 -2.31
CA ARG A 96 -0.40 -11.30 -2.18
C ARG A 96 -1.26 -11.77 -3.35
N ASN A 97 -0.71 -11.78 -4.57
CA ASN A 97 -1.46 -12.03 -5.79
C ASN A 97 -1.19 -13.41 -6.42
N LEU A 98 -0.25 -14.22 -5.93
CA LEU A 98 -0.10 -15.61 -6.38
C LEU A 98 -1.25 -16.51 -5.89
N SER A 99 -1.54 -17.56 -6.67
CA SER A 99 -2.44 -18.65 -6.26
C SER A 99 -1.88 -19.38 -5.03
N ALA A 100 -2.74 -20.03 -4.27
CA ALA A 100 -2.34 -20.79 -3.07
C ALA A 100 -1.30 -21.89 -3.39
N GLU A 101 -1.37 -22.48 -4.59
CA GLU A 101 -0.44 -23.49 -5.07
C GLU A 101 0.96 -22.93 -5.36
N ASN A 102 1.04 -21.70 -5.85
CA ASN A 102 2.31 -21.09 -6.26
C ASN A 102 3.02 -20.32 -5.13
N LYS A 103 2.32 -19.95 -4.04
CA LYS A 103 2.92 -19.24 -2.91
C LYS A 103 4.08 -20.02 -2.25
N PRO A 104 3.97 -21.32 -1.95
CA PRO A 104 5.08 -22.08 -1.36
C PRO A 104 6.35 -22.10 -2.23
N VAL A 105 6.19 -22.12 -3.56
CA VAL A 105 7.31 -22.08 -4.51
C VAL A 105 8.04 -20.74 -4.43
N TRP A 106 7.30 -19.64 -4.23
CA TRP A 106 7.91 -18.32 -4.03
C TRP A 106 8.57 -18.19 -2.65
N ASP A 107 7.87 -18.63 -1.60
CA ASP A 107 8.31 -18.56 -0.20
C ASP A 107 9.56 -19.39 0.08
N ALA A 108 9.79 -20.48 -0.67
CA ALA A 108 10.98 -21.31 -0.52
C ALA A 108 12.28 -20.54 -0.78
N GLN A 109 12.26 -19.53 -1.65
CA GLN A 109 13.42 -18.72 -1.96
C GLN A 109 13.00 -17.28 -2.30
N PRO A 110 12.73 -16.41 -1.31
CA PRO A 110 12.30 -15.04 -1.57
C PRO A 110 13.41 -14.20 -2.22
N LEU A 111 13.05 -13.15 -2.96
CA LEU A 111 14.03 -12.30 -3.64
C LEU A 111 15.01 -11.65 -2.65
N GLN A 112 14.54 -11.36 -1.43
CA GLN A 112 15.37 -10.83 -0.34
C GLN A 112 16.47 -11.79 0.09
N VAL A 113 16.17 -13.08 0.18
CA VAL A 113 17.14 -14.10 0.58
C VAL A 113 18.17 -14.26 -0.53
N GLU A 114 17.74 -14.29 -1.79
CA GLU A 114 18.66 -14.39 -2.93
C GLU A 114 19.61 -13.20 -3.04
N ARG A 115 19.13 -11.98 -2.73
CA ARG A 115 19.90 -10.76 -2.96
C ARG A 115 20.65 -10.23 -1.74
N PHE A 116 20.06 -10.35 -0.55
CA PHE A 116 20.60 -9.78 0.68
C PHE A 116 20.95 -10.84 1.73
N GLY A 117 20.66 -12.12 1.47
CA GLY A 117 20.92 -13.22 2.41
C GLY A 117 20.11 -13.17 3.70
N LYS A 118 19.07 -12.33 3.76
CA LYS A 118 18.23 -12.12 4.94
C LYS A 118 16.75 -12.19 4.59
N HIS A 119 15.95 -12.68 5.53
CA HIS A 119 14.50 -12.82 5.39
C HIS A 119 13.76 -11.85 6.33
N ASP A 120 14.16 -10.58 6.32
CA ASP A 120 13.73 -9.58 7.30
C ASP A 120 13.34 -8.23 6.68
N ALA A 121 13.18 -8.10 5.35
CA ALA A 121 12.91 -6.78 4.76
C ALA A 121 11.58 -6.18 5.25
N GLY A 122 10.61 -7.02 5.62
CA GLY A 122 9.33 -6.60 6.22
C GLY A 122 9.49 -5.80 7.52
N GLU A 123 10.55 -6.05 8.29
CA GLU A 123 10.86 -5.35 9.53
C GLU A 123 11.89 -4.23 9.27
N ARG A 124 12.97 -4.60 8.58
CA ARG A 124 14.11 -3.73 8.26
C ARG A 124 13.70 -2.46 7.51
N VAL A 125 12.72 -2.53 6.60
CA VAL A 125 12.23 -1.34 5.87
C VAL A 125 11.69 -0.27 6.82
N PHE A 126 10.92 -0.67 7.83
CA PHE A 126 10.33 0.29 8.78
C PHE A 126 11.35 0.78 9.81
N GLU A 127 12.24 -0.09 10.29
CA GLU A 127 13.33 0.32 11.18
C GLU A 127 14.24 1.36 10.51
N ARG A 128 14.62 1.09 9.26
CA ARG A 128 15.46 2.00 8.48
C ARG A 128 14.72 3.29 8.16
N LEU A 129 13.44 3.23 7.77
CA LEU A 129 12.63 4.44 7.57
C LEU A 129 12.60 5.31 8.83
N GLU A 130 12.28 4.74 9.99
CA GLU A 130 12.24 5.49 11.25
C GLU A 130 13.61 6.06 11.62
N GLN A 131 14.69 5.32 11.38
CA GLN A 131 16.06 5.82 11.58
C GLN A 131 16.34 7.01 10.67
N ARG A 132 16.06 6.91 9.36
CA ARG A 132 16.26 7.98 8.38
C ARG A 132 15.42 9.22 8.71
N MET A 133 14.19 9.05 9.19
CA MET A 133 13.33 10.16 9.61
C MET A 133 13.88 10.92 10.83
N ARG A 134 14.67 10.27 11.69
CA ARG A 134 15.28 10.88 12.89
C ARG A 134 16.63 11.55 12.62
N GLU A 135 17.19 11.40 11.42
CA GLU A 135 18.46 12.04 11.06
C GLU A 135 18.31 13.57 11.08
N ALA A 136 19.37 14.28 11.51
CA ALA A 136 19.36 15.75 11.55
C ALA A 136 19.21 16.38 10.14
N SER A 137 19.74 15.70 9.12
CA SER A 137 19.60 16.08 7.71
C SER A 137 19.20 14.84 6.90
N PRO A 138 17.90 14.51 6.84
CA PRO A 138 17.44 13.29 6.19
C PRO A 138 17.51 13.40 4.67
N HIS A 139 17.84 12.29 4.01
CA HIS A 139 17.92 12.26 2.55
C HIS A 139 16.52 12.28 1.90
N ILE A 140 16.08 13.46 1.43
CA ILE A 140 14.71 13.68 0.93
C ILE A 140 14.30 12.67 -0.15
N ALA A 141 15.14 12.39 -1.13
CA ALA A 141 14.80 11.46 -2.21
C ALA A 141 14.57 10.02 -1.72
N LEU A 142 15.21 9.62 -0.61
CA LEU A 142 15.04 8.30 -0.01
C LEU A 142 13.72 8.25 0.78
N LEU A 143 13.39 9.31 1.51
CA LEU A 143 12.09 9.44 2.16
C LEU A 143 10.94 9.43 1.15
N GLU A 144 11.12 10.07 -0.01
CA GLU A 144 10.14 10.01 -1.11
C GLU A 144 10.03 8.62 -1.74
N CYS A 145 11.13 7.85 -1.78
CA CYS A 145 11.13 6.45 -2.17
C CYS A 145 10.31 5.60 -1.20
N TYR A 146 10.55 5.72 0.12
CA TYR A 146 9.74 5.05 1.14
C TYR A 146 8.26 5.43 1.04
N ALA A 147 7.95 6.72 0.88
CA ALA A 147 6.57 7.17 0.71
C ALA A 147 5.90 6.53 -0.53
N ALA A 148 6.63 6.35 -1.64
CA ALA A 148 6.12 5.67 -2.82
C ALA A 148 5.90 4.17 -2.58
N VAL A 149 6.86 3.49 -1.93
CA VAL A 149 6.75 2.08 -1.54
C VAL A 149 5.53 1.83 -0.65
N LEU A 150 5.32 2.68 0.35
CA LEU A 150 4.15 2.62 1.22
C LEU A 150 2.86 2.98 0.48
N GLY A 151 2.88 3.96 -0.43
CA GLY A 151 1.76 4.32 -1.29
C GLY A 151 1.30 3.20 -2.23
N MET A 152 2.20 2.29 -2.60
CA MET A 152 1.88 1.08 -3.39
C MET A 152 1.33 -0.08 -2.54
N GLY A 153 1.25 0.08 -1.22
CA GLY A 153 0.66 -0.89 -0.31
C GLY A 153 1.63 -1.91 0.26
N PHE A 154 2.91 -1.56 0.41
CA PHE A 154 3.84 -2.32 1.24
C PHE A 154 3.45 -2.25 2.72
N MET A 155 3.53 -3.39 3.41
CA MET A 155 2.96 -3.57 4.74
C MET A 155 3.95 -4.00 5.79
N GLY A 156 4.88 -4.88 5.44
CA GLY A 156 5.86 -5.49 6.32
C GLY A 156 5.26 -5.91 7.66
N ARG A 157 5.93 -5.54 8.75
CA ARG A 157 5.51 -5.84 10.12
C ARG A 157 4.08 -5.37 10.47
N TYR A 158 3.57 -4.31 9.82
CA TYR A 158 2.22 -3.81 10.06
C TYR A 158 1.11 -4.72 9.51
N ALA A 159 1.44 -5.75 8.73
CA ALA A 159 0.50 -6.82 8.44
C ALA A 159 0.03 -7.55 9.72
N ARG A 160 0.86 -7.55 10.78
CA ARG A 160 0.57 -8.12 12.10
C ARG A 160 0.24 -7.06 13.14
N GLU A 161 0.94 -5.92 13.12
CA GLU A 161 0.79 -4.87 14.12
C GLU A 161 -0.40 -3.91 13.89
N GLY A 162 -0.98 -3.93 12.69
CA GLY A 162 -2.21 -3.20 12.36
C GLY A 162 -2.02 -1.97 11.47
N GLU A 163 -3.01 -1.73 10.60
CA GLU A 163 -3.00 -0.64 9.61
C GLU A 163 -3.04 0.75 10.23
N ALA A 164 -3.63 0.91 11.42
CA ALA A 164 -3.71 2.20 12.10
C ALA A 164 -2.33 2.78 12.42
N LYS A 165 -1.42 1.96 12.97
CA LYS A 165 -0.04 2.37 13.26
C LYS A 165 0.72 2.73 11.98
N ARG A 166 0.53 1.95 10.92
CA ARG A 166 1.11 2.22 9.60
C ARG A 166 0.64 3.57 9.03
N SER A 167 -0.65 3.85 9.17
CA SER A 167 -1.26 5.09 8.69
C SER A 167 -0.71 6.31 9.42
N VAL A 168 -0.48 6.20 10.73
CA VAL A 168 0.18 7.24 11.53
C VAL A 168 1.61 7.49 11.04
N LEU A 169 2.40 6.44 10.82
CA LEU A 169 3.77 6.59 10.30
C LEU A 169 3.79 7.24 8.91
N ILE A 170 2.89 6.84 8.01
CA ILE A 170 2.74 7.45 6.68
C ILE A 170 2.38 8.93 6.80
N ALA A 171 1.46 9.29 7.70
CA ALA A 171 1.10 10.68 7.94
C ALA A 171 2.31 11.49 8.44
N SER A 172 3.06 10.98 9.42
CA SER A 172 4.28 11.64 9.91
C SER A 172 5.34 11.81 8.82
N LEU A 173 5.57 10.78 8.00
CA LEU A 173 6.49 10.83 6.86
C LEU A 173 6.07 11.91 5.86
N ASN A 174 4.79 11.98 5.51
CA ASN A 174 4.28 12.97 4.58
C ASN A 174 4.41 14.40 5.13
N THR A 175 4.07 14.62 6.40
CA THR A 175 4.26 15.92 7.07
C THR A 175 5.73 16.33 7.10
N GLN A 176 6.64 15.39 7.35
CA GLN A 176 8.08 15.69 7.32
C GLN A 176 8.55 16.05 5.90
N LEU A 177 8.13 15.30 4.88
CA LEU A 177 8.44 15.59 3.48
C LEU A 177 7.91 16.96 3.03
N GLU A 178 6.75 17.39 3.53
CA GLU A 178 6.20 18.72 3.25
C GLU A 178 7.08 19.83 3.85
N LYS A 179 7.56 19.65 5.09
CA LYS A 179 8.46 20.61 5.75
C LYS A 179 9.83 20.71 5.11
N LEU A 180 10.35 19.59 4.59
CA LEU A 180 11.69 19.52 3.98
C LEU A 180 11.73 20.05 2.54
N ARG A 181 10.58 20.29 1.91
CA ARG A 181 10.55 20.79 0.53
C ARG A 181 10.84 22.30 0.50
N PRO A 182 11.80 22.76 -0.32
CA PRO A 182 11.99 24.18 -0.54
C PRO A 182 10.78 24.79 -1.26
N GLU A 183 10.39 25.98 -0.81
CA GLU A 183 9.40 26.82 -1.48
C GLU A 183 9.86 27.09 -2.92
N GLY A 184 9.05 26.70 -3.91
CA GLY A 184 9.36 26.88 -5.33
C GLY A 184 9.79 25.64 -6.13
N SER A 185 9.79 24.44 -5.54
CA SER A 185 9.89 23.20 -6.33
C SER A 185 8.70 23.09 -7.31
N PRO A 186 8.86 22.55 -8.54
CA PRO A 186 7.74 22.26 -9.46
C PRO A 186 6.69 21.30 -8.87
N LEU A 187 7.05 20.53 -7.83
CA LEU A 187 6.15 19.73 -7.00
C LEU A 187 5.89 20.34 -5.60
N GLY A 188 6.44 21.52 -5.33
CA GLY A 188 6.20 22.34 -4.14
C GLY A 188 4.80 22.91 -4.21
N GLY A 189 3.89 22.28 -3.48
CA GLY A 189 2.47 22.65 -3.45
C GLY A 189 1.53 21.48 -3.75
N ARG A 190 2.00 20.37 -4.33
CA ARG A 190 1.20 19.14 -4.44
C ARG A 190 1.45 18.25 -3.22
N PRO A 191 0.41 17.92 -2.42
CA PRO A 191 0.57 16.97 -1.31
C PRO A 191 1.14 15.66 -1.85
N VAL A 192 1.99 14.99 -1.07
CA VAL A 192 2.61 13.72 -1.46
C VAL A 192 1.53 12.73 -1.93
N ALA A 193 0.38 12.72 -1.24
CA ALA A 193 -0.82 11.95 -1.56
C ALA A 193 -1.39 12.19 -2.97
N ALA A 194 -1.19 13.36 -3.58
CA ALA A 194 -1.72 13.71 -4.90
C ALA A 194 -0.80 13.27 -6.06
N ARG A 195 0.18 12.41 -5.81
CA ARG A 195 1.13 11.92 -6.83
C ARG A 195 0.75 10.49 -7.30
N PRO A 196 0.90 10.16 -8.60
CA PRO A 196 0.26 9.01 -9.26
C PRO A 196 0.68 7.59 -8.80
N PHE A 197 1.60 7.45 -7.83
CA PHE A 197 1.99 6.13 -7.30
C PHE A 197 1.16 5.68 -6.08
N PHE A 198 0.25 6.54 -5.58
CA PHE A 198 -0.75 6.08 -4.62
C PHE A 198 -1.79 5.28 -5.38
N ALA A 199 -1.65 3.95 -5.36
CA ALA A 199 -2.74 3.10 -5.79
C ALA A 199 -3.85 3.29 -4.76
N ASP A 200 -4.97 3.88 -5.16
CA ASP A 200 -6.17 3.95 -4.33
C ASP A 200 -6.71 2.51 -4.13
N ARG A 201 -6.12 1.83 -3.15
CA ARG A 201 -6.38 0.43 -2.80
C ARG A 201 -7.05 0.29 -1.44
N THR A 202 -7.36 1.40 -0.79
CA THR A 202 -8.08 1.44 0.48
C THR A 202 -9.36 0.58 0.40
N GLY A 203 -10.05 0.56 -0.75
CA GLY A 203 -11.27 -0.23 -0.93
C GLY A 203 -11.09 -1.76 -1.01
N ARG A 204 -10.01 -2.27 -1.61
CA ARG A 204 -9.91 -3.72 -1.92
C ARG A 204 -9.47 -4.56 -0.71
N ARG A 205 -8.82 -3.93 0.27
CA ARG A 205 -8.27 -4.62 1.44
C ARG A 205 -9.21 -4.75 2.63
N PHE A 206 -10.19 -3.85 2.75
CA PHE A 206 -11.31 -4.09 3.66
C PHE A 206 -12.08 -5.35 3.25
N SER A 207 -12.23 -5.61 1.96
CA SER A 207 -12.87 -6.84 1.45
C SER A 207 -12.10 -8.11 1.89
N ASP A 208 -10.76 -8.13 1.74
CA ASP A 208 -9.94 -9.25 2.25
C ASP A 208 -9.96 -9.39 3.78
N TRP A 209 -10.12 -8.28 4.51
CA TRP A 209 -10.31 -8.29 5.97
C TRP A 209 -11.68 -8.86 6.37
N PHE A 210 -12.73 -8.60 5.58
CA PHE A 210 -14.04 -9.24 5.77
C PHE A 210 -14.00 -10.73 5.46
N TYR A 211 -13.21 -11.19 4.48
CA TYR A 211 -12.96 -12.63 4.26
C TYR A 211 -12.04 -13.28 5.32
N ARG A 212 -11.43 -12.46 6.19
CA ARG A 212 -10.69 -12.90 7.40
C ARG A 212 -11.50 -12.85 8.69
N LEU A 213 -12.78 -12.45 8.66
CA LEU A 213 -13.70 -12.89 9.69
C LEU A 213 -13.73 -14.42 9.60
N SER A 214 -13.06 -15.05 10.57
CA SER A 214 -12.99 -16.49 10.75
C SER A 214 -14.34 -17.12 10.38
N PRO A 215 -14.42 -18.19 9.59
CA PRO A 215 -15.69 -18.87 9.28
C PRO A 215 -16.54 -19.13 10.53
N TRP A 216 -15.88 -19.31 11.68
CA TRP A 216 -16.46 -19.44 13.02
C TRP A 216 -17.15 -18.19 13.56
N ALA A 217 -16.70 -16.98 13.20
CA ALA A 217 -17.34 -15.72 13.58
C ALA A 217 -18.66 -15.50 12.82
N ILE A 218 -18.70 -15.90 11.54
CA ILE A 218 -19.94 -15.88 10.73
C ILE A 218 -20.93 -16.91 11.27
N ALA A 219 -20.46 -18.12 11.56
CA ALA A 219 -21.27 -19.16 12.19
C ALA A 219 -21.81 -18.70 13.56
N GLY A 220 -20.98 -18.06 14.39
CA GLY A 220 -21.39 -17.50 15.68
C GLY A 220 -22.46 -16.42 15.53
N LEU A 221 -22.29 -15.48 14.60
CA LEU A 221 -23.28 -14.43 14.33
C LEU A 221 -24.61 -15.00 13.85
N ALA A 222 -24.57 -16.01 12.97
CA ALA A 222 -25.76 -16.70 12.49
C ALA A 222 -26.50 -17.44 13.63
N CYS A 223 -25.77 -18.09 14.54
CA CYS A 223 -26.35 -18.72 15.73
C CYS A 223 -27.02 -17.69 16.65
N VAL A 224 -26.39 -16.54 16.89
CA VAL A 224 -26.96 -15.46 17.71
C VAL A 224 -28.23 -14.91 17.08
N ALA A 225 -28.23 -14.66 15.77
CA ALA A 225 -29.41 -14.20 15.04
C ALA A 225 -30.57 -15.22 15.13
N ALA A 226 -30.28 -16.52 14.96
CA ALA A 226 -31.27 -17.58 15.10
C ALA A 226 -31.85 -17.65 16.52
N ALA A 227 -31.02 -17.49 17.56
CA ALA A 227 -31.47 -17.46 18.95
C ALA A 227 -32.38 -16.26 19.24
N VAL A 228 -32.05 -15.08 18.71
CA VAL A 228 -32.87 -13.87 18.84
C VAL A 228 -34.22 -14.06 18.15
N ILE A 229 -34.22 -14.61 16.93
CA ILE A 229 -35.46 -14.92 16.20
C ILE A 229 -36.32 -15.91 16.98
N TRP A 230 -35.71 -16.98 17.51
CA TRP A 230 -36.41 -17.97 18.31
C TRP A 230 -37.02 -17.38 19.58
N LEU A 231 -36.28 -16.51 20.30
CA LEU A 231 -36.79 -15.81 21.48
C LEU A 231 -37.98 -14.91 21.15
N ILE A 232 -37.92 -14.16 20.05
CA ILE A 232 -39.04 -13.31 19.60
C ILE A 232 -40.27 -14.17 19.30
N TRP A 233 -40.11 -15.29 18.60
CA TRP A 233 -41.21 -16.21 18.31
C TRP A 233 -41.78 -16.86 19.57
N ALA A 234 -40.94 -17.26 20.52
CA ALA A 234 -41.38 -17.85 21.79
C ALA A 234 -42.24 -16.85 22.59
N GLN A 235 -41.79 -15.59 22.70
CA GLN A 235 -42.53 -14.53 23.39
C GLN A 235 -43.90 -14.24 22.73
N VAL A 236 -43.95 -14.26 21.40
CA VAL A 236 -45.21 -14.06 20.64
C VAL A 236 -46.16 -15.25 20.85
N LEU A 237 -45.63 -16.47 20.92
CA LEU A 237 -46.43 -17.68 21.13
C LEU A 237 -47.02 -17.72 22.55
N ASP A 238 -46.22 -17.39 23.56
CA ASP A 238 -46.66 -17.32 24.96
C ASP A 238 -47.75 -16.25 25.15
N ALA A 239 -47.62 -15.10 24.48
CA ALA A 239 -48.63 -14.05 24.50
C ALA A 239 -49.97 -14.52 23.92
N GLN A 240 -49.98 -15.35 22.86
CA GLN A 240 -51.21 -15.87 22.29
C GLN A 240 -51.83 -16.99 23.12
N ILE A 241 -51.03 -17.83 23.78
CA ILE A 241 -51.53 -18.87 24.68
C ILE A 241 -52.21 -18.24 25.91
N ALA A 242 -51.64 -17.17 26.47
CA ALA A 242 -52.22 -16.46 27.61
C ALA A 242 -53.59 -15.83 27.32
N HIS A 243 -53.87 -15.46 26.08
CA HIS A 243 -55.18 -14.95 25.66
C HIS A 243 -56.22 -16.06 25.41
N LEU A 244 -55.79 -17.31 25.21
CA LEU A 244 -56.66 -18.45 24.88
C LEU A 244 -57.01 -19.35 26.08
N VAL A 245 -56.47 -19.08 27.27
CA VAL A 245 -56.84 -19.78 28.51
C VAL A 245 -57.86 -18.95 29.29
N PRO A 246 -59.18 -19.11 29.06
CA PRO A 246 -60.17 -18.59 29.99
C PRO A 246 -60.05 -19.36 31.32
N THR A 247 -59.88 -18.61 32.41
CA THR A 247 -59.93 -19.14 33.78
C THR A 247 -61.27 -19.85 33.99
N VAL A 248 -61.26 -21.18 34.12
CA VAL A 248 -62.43 -21.97 34.51
C VAL A 248 -62.81 -21.55 35.94
N PRO A 249 -63.98 -20.92 36.18
CA PRO A 249 -64.37 -20.57 37.54
C PRO A 249 -64.77 -21.85 38.28
N MET A 250 -64.06 -22.16 39.38
CA MET A 250 -64.44 -23.23 40.28
C MET A 250 -65.71 -22.82 41.04
N ALA A 251 -66.81 -23.54 40.83
CA ALA A 251 -68.02 -23.41 41.64
C ALA A 251 -67.78 -23.98 43.06
N PRO A 252 -68.31 -23.35 44.12
CA PRO A 252 -68.10 -23.83 45.49
C PRO A 252 -68.92 -25.12 45.78
N PRO A 253 -68.42 -26.00 46.67
CA PRO A 253 -69.08 -27.26 47.00
C PRO A 253 -70.39 -27.05 47.78
N PRO A 254 -71.31 -28.05 47.75
CA PRO A 254 -72.70 -27.93 48.22
C PRO A 254 -72.83 -27.80 49.74
#